data_AF-A0A5J4PMA9-F1
#
_entry.id   AF-A0A5J4PMA9-F1
#
_cell.length_a   1.000
_cell.length_b   1.000
_cell.length_c   1.000
_cell.angle_alpha   90.00
_cell.angle_beta   90.00
_cell.angle_gamma   90.00
#
_symmetry.space_group_name_H-M   'P 1'
#
loop_
_entity.id
_entity.type
_entity.pdbx_description
1 polymer ?
#
loop_
_entity_poly.entity_id
_entity_poly.type
_entity_poly.pdbx_seq_one_letter_code
_entity_poly.pdbx_strand_id
1 'polypeptide(L)'
;LKLISVNADMEIDGEITGYTQHNEAVRSDGYASETKVTITVNVRFVNNTNHAEDFEQQFSSFRTYDSSQLLTAVQDDLIAQMVKDITEQIFNATVANW
;
A
#
# COMPACT_ATOMS: atom_id res chain seq x y z
N LEU A 1 -11.75 -14.89 11.93
CA LEU A 1 -10.74 -15.01 10.85
C LEU A 1 -10.86 -16.38 10.22
N LYS A 2 -11.04 -16.46 8.91
CA LYS A 2 -11.14 -17.73 8.17
C LYS A 2 -9.81 -17.92 7.43
N LEU A 3 -8.89 -18.68 8.03
CA LEU A 3 -7.68 -19.14 7.34
C LEU A 3 -8.14 -20.16 6.29
N ILE A 4 -8.06 -19.81 5.02
CA ILE A 4 -8.30 -20.76 3.94
C ILE A 4 -6.96 -21.46 3.72
N SER A 5 -6.77 -22.58 4.42
CA SER A 5 -5.63 -23.47 4.20
C SER A 5 -5.90 -24.24 2.89
N VAL A 6 -5.65 -23.56 1.77
CA VAL A 6 -5.43 -24.23 0.49
C VAL A 6 -3.96 -24.64 0.51
N ASN A 7 -3.66 -25.88 0.13
CA ASN A 7 -2.31 -26.32 -0.21
C ASN A 7 -1.74 -25.38 -1.30
N ALA A 8 -1.16 -24.26 -0.89
CA ALA A 8 -0.57 -23.28 -1.76
C ALA A 8 0.94 -23.46 -1.65
N ASP A 9 1.57 -23.83 -2.77
CA ASP A 9 3.03 -23.94 -2.85
C ASP A 9 3.70 -22.56 -2.59
N MET A 10 2.93 -21.47 -2.71
CA MET A 10 3.33 -20.08 -2.53
C MET A 10 2.30 -19.34 -1.67
N GLU A 11 2.75 -18.67 -0.60
CA GLU A 11 1.95 -17.84 0.30
C GLU A 11 2.39 -16.39 0.18
N ILE A 12 1.43 -15.47 0.04
CA ILE A 12 1.67 -14.03 0.00
C ILE A 12 0.89 -13.40 1.14
N ASP A 13 1.62 -12.82 2.09
CA ASP A 13 1.06 -12.09 3.21
C ASP A 13 1.39 -10.60 3.07
N GLY A 14 0.44 -9.75 3.43
CA GLY A 14 0.56 -8.30 3.33
C GLY A 14 0.03 -7.62 4.57
N GLU A 15 0.88 -6.88 5.27
CA GLU A 15 0.49 -6.10 6.45
C GLU A 15 0.67 -4.60 6.20
N ILE A 16 -0.31 -3.80 6.61
CA ILE A 16 -0.16 -2.33 6.59
C ILE A 16 0.71 -1.95 7.79
N THR A 17 1.96 -1.60 7.53
CA THR A 17 2.94 -1.22 8.57
C THR A 17 2.88 0.26 8.91
N GLY A 18 2.32 1.08 8.02
CA GLY A 18 2.29 2.53 8.22
C GLY A 18 1.08 3.18 7.56
N TYR A 19 0.45 4.07 8.33
CA TYR A 19 -0.54 5.03 7.82
C TYR A 19 -0.14 6.40 8.34
N THR A 20 0.39 7.25 7.47
CA THR A 20 0.84 8.59 7.86
C THR A 20 0.10 9.65 7.07
N GLN A 21 -0.31 10.71 7.77
CA GLN A 21 -0.94 11.87 7.18
C GLN A 21 -0.03 13.08 7.39
N HIS A 22 0.29 13.78 6.30
CA HIS A 22 1.12 14.96 6.30
C HIS A 22 0.36 16.11 5.62
N ASN A 23 0.25 17.26 6.29
CA ASN A 23 -0.35 18.45 5.67
C ASN A 23 0.71 19.16 4.84
N GLU A 24 0.55 19.14 3.53
CA GLU A 24 1.34 19.91 2.58
C GLU A 24 0.67 21.27 2.36
N ALA A 25 1.14 22.28 3.08
CA ALA A 25 0.52 23.61 3.12
C ALA A 25 0.86 24.52 1.91
N VAL A 26 1.43 24.00 0.82
CA VAL A 26 2.14 24.85 -0.15
C VAL A 26 1.44 24.95 -1.49
N ARG A 27 0.69 26.05 -1.66
CA ARG A 27 0.40 26.68 -2.96
C ARG A 27 0.69 28.18 -2.85
N SER A 28 1.27 28.75 -3.91
CA SER A 28 1.76 30.14 -3.95
C SER A 28 0.67 31.22 -3.85
N ASP A 29 -0.60 30.83 -3.69
CA ASP A 29 -1.79 31.70 -3.72
C ASP A 29 -2.48 31.89 -2.35
N GLY A 30 -2.02 31.20 -1.29
CA GLY A 30 -2.37 31.50 0.10
C GLY A 30 -3.69 30.91 0.63
N TYR A 31 -4.41 30.08 -0.12
CA TYR A 31 -5.75 29.60 0.32
C TYR A 31 -5.95 28.07 0.33
N ALA A 32 -5.15 27.26 -0.38
CA ALA A 32 -5.37 25.81 -0.47
C ALA A 32 -4.28 25.01 0.25
N SER A 33 -4.65 24.31 1.32
CA SER A 33 -3.80 23.28 1.96
C SER A 33 -4.17 21.92 1.36
N GLU A 34 -3.18 21.12 0.99
CA GLU A 34 -3.38 19.72 0.60
C GLU A 34 -2.92 18.81 1.73
N THR A 35 -3.55 17.65 1.86
CA THR A 35 -3.16 16.65 2.83
C THR A 35 -2.71 15.41 2.09
N LYS A 36 -1.47 15.02 2.32
CA LYS A 36 -0.83 13.82 1.79
C LYS A 36 -1.03 12.66 2.76
N VAL A 37 -1.66 11.60 2.28
CA VAL A 37 -1.75 10.32 2.98
C VAL A 37 -0.74 9.39 2.34
N THR A 38 0.09 8.75 3.16
CA THR A 38 1.05 7.73 2.73
C THR A 38 0.74 6.44 3.46
N ILE A 39 0.62 5.36 2.69
CA ILE A 39 0.41 4.01 3.19
C ILE A 39 1.64 3.19 2.86
N THR A 40 2.15 2.49 3.87
CA THR A 40 3.22 1.52 3.73
C THR A 40 2.65 0.13 4.00
N VAL A 41 2.88 -0.78 3.06
CA VAL A 41 2.50 -2.18 3.17
C VAL A 41 3.77 -3.01 3.08
N ASN A 42 4.00 -3.84 4.09
CA ASN A 42 5.02 -4.86 4.05
C ASN A 42 4.45 -6.12 3.43
N VAL A 43 5.15 -6.68 2.46
CA VAL A 43 4.72 -7.86 1.71
C VAL A 43 5.75 -8.93 1.91
N ARG A 44 5.30 -10.07 2.41
CA ARG A 44 6.12 -11.25 2.62
C ARG A 44 5.63 -12.36 1.72
N PHE A 45 6.52 -12.79 0.85
CA PHE A 45 6.33 -13.94 0.00
C PHE A 45 7.06 -15.13 0.62
N VAL A 46 6.34 -16.24 0.82
CA VAL A 46 6.87 -17.49 1.36
C VAL A 46 6.59 -18.61 0.36
N ASN A 47 7.63 -19.23 -0.18
CA ASN A 47 7.52 -20.43 -0.98
C ASN A 47 7.70 -21.66 -0.07
N ASN A 48 6.61 -22.38 0.17
CA ASN A 48 6.58 -23.54 1.08
C ASN A 48 7.35 -24.76 0.50
N THR A 49 7.72 -24.71 -0.78
CA THR A 49 8.52 -25.73 -1.47
C THR A 49 10.01 -25.39 -1.49
N ASN A 50 10.35 -24.10 -1.57
CA ASN A 50 11.73 -23.62 -1.64
C ASN A 50 11.90 -22.25 -0.97
N HIS A 51 12.23 -22.28 0.32
CA HIS A 51 12.47 -21.08 1.14
C HIS A 51 13.61 -20.16 0.65
N ALA A 52 14.42 -20.59 -0.32
CA ALA A 52 15.45 -19.73 -0.91
C ALA A 52 14.86 -18.57 -1.74
N GLU A 53 13.59 -18.68 -2.14
CA GLU A 53 12.85 -17.66 -2.89
C GLU A 53 11.97 -16.80 -1.99
N ASP A 54 12.01 -17.01 -0.68
CA ASP A 54 11.30 -16.16 0.28
C ASP A 54 11.86 -14.74 0.20
N PHE A 55 10.97 -13.76 0.03
CA PHE A 55 11.37 -12.36 0.03
C PHE A 55 10.39 -11.53 0.86
N GLU A 56 10.93 -10.52 1.51
CA GLU A 56 10.18 -9.54 2.26
C GLU A 56 10.54 -8.16 1.73
N GLN A 57 9.54 -7.45 1.22
CA GLN A 57 9.72 -6.14 0.65
C GLN A 57 8.58 -5.20 1.05
N GLN A 58 8.96 -3.98 1.41
CA GLN A 58 8.01 -2.92 1.70
C GLN A 58 7.69 -2.12 0.45
N PHE A 59 6.41 -1.90 0.24
CA PHE A 59 5.87 -1.04 -0.79
C PHE A 59 5.17 0.14 -0.14
N SER A 60 5.29 1.31 -0.75
CA SER A 60 4.58 2.49 -0.28
C SER A 60 3.88 3.17 -1.44
N SER A 61 2.71 3.71 -1.17
CA SER A 61 2.00 4.60 -2.08
C SER A 61 1.46 5.78 -1.31
N PHE A 62 1.33 6.91 -1.99
CA PHE A 62 0.79 8.13 -1.42
C PHE A 62 -0.27 8.72 -2.34
N ARG A 63 -1.20 9.44 -1.72
CA ARG A 63 -2.20 10.26 -2.40
C ARG A 63 -2.39 11.58 -1.66
N THR A 64 -2.62 12.64 -2.41
CA THR A 64 -2.98 13.95 -1.86
C THR A 64 -4.47 14.19 -2.05
N TYR A 65 -5.09 14.86 -1.08
CA TYR A 65 -6.47 15.31 -1.17
C TYR A 65 -6.59 16.73 -0.62
N ASP A 66 -7.66 17.42 -1.02
CA ASP A 66 -7.92 18.79 -0.58
C ASP A 66 -8.28 18.82 0.92
N SER A 67 -7.58 19.62 1.72
CA SER A 67 -7.82 19.71 3.17
C SER A 67 -9.21 20.25 3.56
N SER A 68 -9.95 20.83 2.60
CA SER A 68 -11.37 21.20 2.80
C SER A 68 -12.29 19.98 2.92
N GLN A 69 -11.86 18.80 2.47
CA GLN A 69 -12.62 17.57 2.56
C GLN A 69 -12.31 16.81 3.84
N LEU A 70 -13.33 16.19 4.43
CA LEU A 70 -13.16 15.30 5.58
C LEU A 70 -12.43 14.04 5.13
N LEU A 71 -11.37 13.64 5.85
CA LEU A 71 -10.63 12.42 5.57
C LEU A 71 -11.56 11.22 5.45
N THR A 72 -12.53 11.06 6.36
CA THR A 72 -13.48 9.94 6.35
C THR A 72 -14.35 9.86 5.10
N ALA A 73 -14.52 10.95 4.37
CA ALA A 73 -15.29 10.98 3.13
C ALA A 73 -14.48 10.52 1.92
N VAL A 74 -13.15 10.64 1.97
CA VAL A 74 -12.24 10.31 0.85
C VAL A 74 -11.32 9.13 1.15
N GLN A 75 -11.18 8.74 2.42
CA GLN A 75 -10.22 7.74 2.87
C GLN A 75 -10.41 6.40 2.17
N ASP A 76 -11.65 5.93 2.02
CA ASP A 76 -11.91 4.63 1.39
C ASP A 76 -11.49 4.61 -0.08
N ASP A 77 -11.78 5.68 -0.82
CA ASP A 77 -11.37 5.80 -2.22
C ASP A 77 -9.85 5.93 -2.36
N LEU A 78 -9.22 6.76 -1.52
CA LEU A 78 -7.77 6.94 -1.50
C LEU A 78 -7.05 5.64 -1.14
N ILE A 79 -7.53 4.90 -0.13
CA ILE A 79 -6.99 3.59 0.26
C ILE A 79 -7.16 2.60 -0.88
N ALA A 80 -8.35 2.51 -1.49
CA ALA A 80 -8.58 1.59 -2.60
C ALA A 80 -7.62 1.84 -3.76
N GLN A 81 -7.37 3.10 -4.11
CA GLN A 81 -6.39 3.47 -5.13
C GLN A 81 -4.96 3.13 -4.71
N MET A 82 -4.55 3.46 -3.48
CA MET A 82 -3.20 3.16 -2.99
C MET A 82 -2.92 1.66 -2.90
N VAL A 83 -3.90 0.86 -2.45
CA VAL A 83 -3.79 -0.60 -2.41
C VAL A 83 -3.68 -1.17 -3.81
N LYS A 84 -4.43 -0.63 -4.79
CA LYS A 84 -4.31 -1.03 -6.19
C LYS A 84 -2.90 -0.76 -6.73
N ASP A 85 -2.37 0.44 -6.51
CA ASP A 85 -0.99 0.79 -6.91
C ASP A 85 0.05 -0.15 -6.27
N ILE A 86 -0.10 -0.42 -4.98
CA ILE A 86 0.80 -1.33 -4.24
C ILE A 86 0.69 -2.75 -4.83
N THR A 87 -0.52 -3.21 -5.15
CA THR A 87 -0.74 -4.52 -5.78
C THR A 87 -0.06 -4.60 -7.15
N GLU A 88 -0.15 -3.55 -7.97
CA GLU A 88 0.55 -3.47 -9.26
C GLU A 88 2.08 -3.45 -9.07
N GLN A 89 2.59 -2.75 -8.05
CA GLN A 89 4.01 -2.76 -7.71
C GLN A 89 4.49 -4.16 -7.27
N ILE A 90 3.72 -4.86 -6.44
CA ILE A 90 4.01 -6.23 -6.02
C ILE A 90 4.02 -7.17 -7.23
N PHE A 91 3.04 -7.04 -8.12
CA PHE A 91 2.96 -7.85 -9.32
C PHE A 91 4.15 -7.61 -10.25
N ASN A 92 4.52 -6.34 -10.47
CA ASN A 92 5.72 -6.02 -11.24
C ASN A 92 7.00 -6.55 -10.57
N ALA A 93 7.12 -6.46 -9.24
CA ALA A 93 8.29 -6.96 -8.52
C ALA A 93 8.40 -8.49 -8.57
N THR A 94 7.28 -9.21 -8.49
CA THR A 94 7.23 -10.68 -8.57
C THR A 94 7.45 -11.19 -10.00
N VAL A 95 6.81 -10.57 -11.00
CA VAL A 95 6.95 -10.97 -12.42
C VAL A 95 8.30 -10.56 -13.00
N ALA A 96 8.88 -9.42 -12.59
CA ALA A 96 10.21 -9.02 -13.04
C ALA A 96 11.34 -9.88 -12.45
N ASN A 97 11.07 -10.64 -11.38
CA ASN A 97 12.03 -11.57 -10.77
C ASN A 97 11.96 -13.00 -11.34
N TRP A 98 11.08 -13.25 -12.32
CA TRP A 98 11.05 -14.50 -13.11
C TRP A 98 12.07 -14.45 -14.27
#